data_AF-A0A928GNP7-F1
#
_entry.id   AF-A0A928GNP7-F1
#
_cell.length_a   1.000
_cell.length_b   1.000
_cell.length_c   1.000
_cell.angle_alpha   90.00
_cell.angle_beta   90.00
_cell.angle_gamma   90.00
#
_symmetry.space_group_name_H-M   'P 1'
#
loop_
_entity.id
_entity.type
_entity.pdbx_description
1 polymer ?
#
loop_
_entity_poly.entity_id
_entity_poly.type
_entity_poly.pdbx_seq_one_letter_code
_entity_poly.pdbx_strand_id
1 'polypeptide(L)'
;MAFSFGPEFEWRFSMKSFTYLQNNKLMVSDNLAYNPFGVNALAVLNFKSFVIFGRTGLTQLFNQDNSPIRVTPVNLGIGFSF
;
A
#
# COMPACT_ATOMS: atom_id res chain seq x y z
N MET A 1 7.89 19.57 15.49
CA MET A 1 6.91 18.70 14.80
C MET A 1 6.69 19.31 13.43
N ALA A 2 6.74 18.50 12.37
CA ALA A 2 6.48 18.97 11.02
C ALA A 2 5.42 18.09 10.36
N PHE A 3 4.47 18.71 9.68
CA PHE A 3 3.44 18.02 8.90
C PHE A 3 3.72 18.21 7.41
N SER A 4 3.51 17.17 6.62
CA SER A 4 3.59 17.24 5.17
C SER A 4 2.47 16.43 4.55
N PHE A 5 1.88 16.95 3.48
CA PHE A 5 0.85 16.27 2.70
C PHE A 5 1.16 16.47 1.22
N GLY A 6 1.10 15.40 0.43
CA GLY A 6 1.38 15.51 -0.99
C GLY A 6 1.20 14.20 -1.76
N PRO A 7 1.41 14.27 -3.09
CA PRO A 7 1.37 13.09 -3.92
C PRO A 7 2.59 12.20 -3.66
N GLU A 8 2.39 10.90 -3.77
CA GLU A 8 3.45 9.90 -3.71
C GLU A 8 3.33 8.94 -4.89
N PHE A 9 4.45 8.73 -5.58
CA PHE A 9 4.55 7.73 -6.63
C PHE A 9 4.93 6.37 -6.05
N GLU A 10 4.22 5.34 -6.48
CA GLU A 10 4.42 3.96 -6.03
C GLU A 10 4.75 3.08 -7.22
N TRP A 11 5.83 2.31 -7.09
CA TRP A 11 6.16 1.22 -8.00
C TRP A 11 5.90 -0.11 -7.28
N ARG A 12 5.04 -0.93 -7.89
CA ARG A 12 4.62 -2.24 -7.38
C ARG A 12 5.28 -3.34 -8.19
N PHE A 13 5.83 -4.32 -7.48
CA PHE A 13 6.42 -5.51 -8.09
C PHE A 13 6.21 -6.72 -7.16
N SER A 14 6.18 -7.91 -7.75
CA SER A 14 6.12 -9.20 -7.03
C SER A 14 4.99 -9.32 -6.00
N MET A 15 3.82 -8.72 -6.26
CA MET A 15 2.66 -8.84 -5.38
C MET A 15 2.12 -10.27 -5.35
N LYS A 16 1.89 -10.80 -4.15
CA LYS A 16 1.38 -12.17 -3.91
C LYS A 16 0.22 -12.12 -2.92
N SER A 17 -0.76 -12.99 -3.13
CA SER A 17 -1.87 -13.21 -2.20
C SER A 17 -1.63 -14.46 -1.37
N PHE A 18 -1.89 -14.36 -0.07
CA PHE A 18 -1.76 -15.46 0.88
C PHE A 18 -3.01 -15.56 1.73
N THR A 19 -3.34 -16.79 2.14
CA THR A 19 -4.34 -17.06 3.16
C THR A 19 -3.72 -17.88 4.30
N TYR A 20 -4.24 -17.70 5.51
CA TYR A 20 -3.83 -18.46 6.68
C TYR A 20 -4.98 -19.37 7.10
N LEU A 21 -4.74 -20.68 7.06
CA LEU A 21 -5.70 -21.71 7.45
C LEU A 21 -5.02 -22.65 8.44
N GLN A 22 -5.57 -22.78 9.65
CA GLN A 22 -5.09 -23.72 10.68
C GLN A 22 -3.56 -23.68 10.88
N ASN A 23 -3.01 -22.49 11.12
CA ASN A 23 -1.56 -22.22 11.27
C ASN A 23 -0.69 -22.45 10.02
N ASN A 24 -1.26 -22.84 8.88
CA ASN A 24 -0.55 -22.96 7.61
C ASN A 24 -0.77 -21.75 6.72
N LYS A 25 0.33 -21.21 6.18
CA LYS A 25 0.31 -20.14 5.18
C LYS A 25 0.25 -20.76 3.79
N LEU A 26 -0.85 -20.53 3.08
CA LEU A 26 -1.03 -21.00 1.71
C LEU A 26 -1.00 -19.81 0.75
N MET A 27 -0.20 -19.92 -0.32
CA MET A 27 -0.20 -18.92 -1.39
C MET A 27 -1.43 -19.14 -2.27
N VAL A 28 -2.26 -18.12 -2.40
CA VAL A 28 -3.50 -18.17 -3.19
C VAL A 28 -3.22 -17.82 -4.64
N SER A 29 -2.33 -16.85 -4.89
CA SER A 29 -1.92 -16.44 -6.23
C SER A 29 -0.62 -15.63 -6.17
N ASP A 30 0.27 -15.87 -7.12
CA ASP A 30 1.47 -15.06 -7.40
C ASP A 30 1.36 -14.24 -8.70
N ASN A 31 0.27 -14.41 -9.45
CA ASN A 31 -0.01 -13.72 -10.70
C ASN A 31 -1.26 -12.84 -10.56
N LEU A 32 -1.21 -11.91 -9.61
CA LEU A 32 -2.26 -10.93 -9.42
C LEU A 32 -2.22 -9.91 -10.58
N ALA A 33 -3.37 -9.62 -11.19
CA ALA A 33 -3.47 -8.58 -12.22
C ALA A 33 -3.51 -7.18 -11.58
N TYR A 34 -2.38 -6.72 -11.03
CA TYR A 34 -2.24 -5.40 -10.41
C TYR A 34 -1.66 -4.35 -11.35
N ASN A 35 -1.98 -3.08 -11.09
CA ASN A 35 -1.36 -1.95 -11.76
C ASN A 35 0.08 -1.78 -11.23
N PRO A 36 1.11 -1.86 -12.09
CA PRO A 36 2.51 -1.79 -11.67
C PRO A 36 2.91 -0.41 -11.13
N PHE A 37 2.17 0.64 -11.50
CA PHE A 37 2.40 1.99 -11.02
C PHE A 37 1.16 2.53 -10.32
N GLY A 38 1.38 3.36 -9.30
CA GLY A 38 0.33 4.00 -8.55
C GLY A 38 0.66 5.41 -8.14
N VAL A 39 -0.40 6.19 -7.94
CA VAL A 39 -0.32 7.51 -7.32
C VAL A 39 -1.15 7.45 -6.06
N ASN A 40 -0.58 7.95 -4.97
CA ASN A 40 -1.21 7.99 -3.65
C ASN A 40 -1.19 9.42 -3.10
N ALA A 41 -2.11 9.72 -2.19
CA ALA A 41 -1.97 10.86 -1.30
C ALA A 41 -1.31 10.39 0.00
N LEU A 42 -0.22 11.03 0.38
CA LEU A 42 0.59 10.73 1.56
C LEU A 42 0.48 11.87 2.56
N ALA A 43 0.16 11.55 3.81
CA ALA A 43 0.22 12.44 4.96
C ALA A 43 1.32 11.96 5.91
N VAL A 44 2.20 12.86 6.34
CA VAL A 44 3.35 12.54 7.20
C VAL A 44 3.39 13.49 8.40
N LEU A 45 3.54 12.93 9.59
CA LEU A 45 3.77 13.64 10.84
C LEU A 45 5.14 13.26 11.38
N ASN A 46 6.06 14.22 11.36
CA ASN A 46 7.44 14.05 11.82
C ASN A 46 7.60 14.53 13.26
N PHE A 47 8.08 13.62 14.11
CA PHE A 47 8.56 13.88 15.47
C PHE A 47 10.08 13.73 15.50
N LYS A 48 10.70 14.05 16.64
CA LYS A 48 12.17 14.04 16.77
C LYS A 48 12.78 12.65 16.59
N SER A 49 12.07 11.59 16.98
CA SER A 49 12.59 10.21 17.01
C SER A 49 11.73 9.21 16.23
N PHE A 50 10.58 9.64 15.72
CA PHE A 50 9.69 8.79 14.94
C PHE A 50 8.86 9.59 13.95
N VAL A 51 8.35 8.91 12.94
CA VAL A 51 7.47 9.43 11.91
C VAL A 51 6.21 8.58 11.87
N ILE A 52 5.04 9.22 11.78
CA ILE A 52 3.78 8.55 11.48
C ILE A 52 3.39 8.95 10.08
N PHE A 53 2.98 8.00 9.25
CA PHE A 53 2.49 8.29 7.91
C PHE A 53 1.22 7.51 7.59
N GLY A 54 0.35 8.15 6.81
CA GLY A 54 -0.85 7.55 6.25
C GLY A 54 -0.86 7.73 4.74
N ARG A 55 -1.28 6.71 4.00
CA ARG A 55 -1.41 6.73 2.55
C ARG A 55 -2.80 6.29 2.13
N THR A 56 -3.34 6.97 1.14
CA THR A 56 -4.55 6.52 0.43
C THR A 56 -4.31 6.54 -1.07
N GLY A 57 -4.70 5.47 -1.75
CA GLY A 57 -4.54 5.33 -3.19
C GLY A 57 -5.46 6.25 -3.97
N LEU A 58 -4.93 6.90 -5.00
CA LEU A 58 -5.71 7.62 -6.00
C LEU A 58 -5.89 6.76 -7.26
N THR A 59 -4.96 5.84 -7.49
CA THR A 59 -5.02 4.80 -8.53
C THR A 59 -5.49 3.48 -7.95
N GLN A 60 -6.23 2.69 -8.75
CA GLN A 60 -6.66 1.36 -8.34
C GLN A 60 -5.50 0.38 -8.21
N LEU A 61 -5.63 -0.58 -7.31
CA LEU A 61 -4.65 -1.63 -7.13
C LEU A 61 -4.70 -2.65 -8.26
N PHE A 62 -5.89 -3.12 -8.61
CA PHE A 62 -6.10 -4.13 -9.66
C PHE A 62 -6.47 -3.49 -11.01
N ASN A 63 -6.12 -4.19 -12.09
CA ASN A 63 -6.52 -3.81 -13.44
C ASN A 63 -8.04 -3.93 -13.58
N GLN A 64 -8.71 -2.89 -14.08
CA GLN A 64 -10.18 -2.84 -14.21
C GLN A 64 -10.73 -3.94 -15.11
N ASP A 65 -9.95 -4.37 -16.11
CA ASP A 65 -10.37 -5.42 -17.05
C ASP A 65 -10.56 -6.79 -16.38
N ASN A 66 -9.92 -7.01 -15.22
CA ASN A 66 -9.89 -8.30 -14.53
C ASN A 66 -10.51 -8.26 -13.12
N SER A 67 -11.05 -7.13 -12.68
CA SER A 67 -11.66 -7.02 -11.34
C SER A 67 -12.92 -6.15 -11.35
N PRO A 68 -14.10 -6.72 -11.02
CA PRO A 68 -15.34 -5.97 -10.92
C PRO A 68 -15.39 -5.04 -9.68
N ILE A 69 -14.43 -5.16 -8.76
CA ILE A 69 -14.39 -4.41 -7.51
C ILE A 69 -13.22 -3.42 -7.56
N ARG A 70 -13.53 -2.14 -7.36
CA ARG A 70 -12.51 -1.10 -7.21
C ARG A 70 -11.82 -1.25 -5.86
N VAL A 71 -10.56 -1.71 -5.89
CA VAL A 71 -9.72 -1.81 -4.71
C VAL A 71 -8.75 -0.65 -4.67
N THR A 72 -8.82 0.15 -3.62
CA THR A 72 -7.93 1.29 -3.37
C THR A 72 -7.05 0.97 -2.16
N PRO A 73 -5.71 1.01 -2.29
CA PRO A 73 -4.82 0.73 -1.17
C PRO A 73 -4.91 1.84 -0.12
N VAL A 74 -4.97 1.47 1.16
CA VAL A 74 -4.90 2.39 2.30
C VAL A 74 -3.91 1.83 3.30
N ASN A 75 -2.88 2.61 3.64
CA ASN A 75 -1.80 2.17 4.52
C ASN A 75 -1.63 3.15 5.66
N LEU A 76 -1.27 2.62 6.84
CA LEU A 76 -0.85 3.41 8.00
C LEU A 76 0.47 2.83 8.50
N GLY A 77 1.42 3.69 8.84
CA GLY A 77 2.74 3.26 9.22
C GLY A 77 3.40 4.16 10.26
N ILE A 78 4.36 3.56 10.96
CA ILE A 78 5.28 4.24 11.88
C ILE A 78 6.71 3.90 11.48
N GLY A 79 7.57 4.91 11.45
CA GLY A 79 9.02 4.77 11.27
C GLY A 79 9.75 5.36 12.46
N PHE A 80 10.95 4.86 12.75
CA PHE A 80 11.80 5.37 13.82
C PHE A 80 13.06 5.95 13.21
N SER A 81 13.50 7.10 13.73
CA SER A 81 14.79 7.70 13.37
C SER A 81 15.75 7.42 14.51
N PHE A 82 16.86 6.75 14.21
CA PHE A 82 17.98 6.47 15.12
C PHE A 82 19.22 7.25 14.71
#